data_AF-A0A954M043-F1
#
_entry.id   AF-A0A954M043-F1
#
_cell.length_a   1.000
_cell.length_b   1.000
_cell.length_c   1.000
_cell.angle_alpha   90.00
_cell.angle_beta   90.00
_cell.angle_gamma   90.00
#
_symmetry.space_group_name_H-M   'P 1'
#
loop_
_entity.id
_entity.type
_entity.pdbx_description
1 polymer ?
#
loop_
_entity_poly.entity_id
_entity_poly.type
_entity_poly.pdbx_seq_one_letter_code
_entity_poly.pdbx_strand_id
1 'polypeptide(L)'
;MSHQTLQTCCLTVAVLVGTTSLAHAQRDFYDAEPINYSTAEVNDPVARLSRRVESGEMELAYDNDSGYLAAVLEALDISGSSQTLVFSKTSMQRHRISSRTPRAIYFNDDVYVGYCQNGDVLEFAATDAQQGATFYTLEQTDDAKPRFVRDQGQCLTCHSSSRTQDVPGYLIRSVFADSRGMPEFGSG
;
A
#
# COMPACT_ATOMS: atom_id res chain seq x y z
N MET A 1 -8.26 -51.83 -73.16
CA MET A 1 -8.71 -52.46 -71.90
C MET A 1 -8.00 -51.73 -70.76
N SER A 2 -8.62 -50.65 -70.29
CA SER A 2 -8.93 -50.36 -68.87
C SER A 2 -7.76 -50.45 -67.91
N HIS A 3 -7.25 -49.30 -67.46
CA HIS A 3 -6.94 -49.05 -66.05
C HIS A 3 -7.04 -47.54 -65.77
N GLN A 4 -8.09 -47.17 -65.02
CA GLN A 4 -8.25 -45.90 -64.33
C GLN A 4 -7.14 -45.71 -63.30
N THR A 5 -6.64 -44.48 -63.15
CA THR A 5 -6.25 -44.02 -61.80
C THR A 5 -6.52 -42.53 -61.67
N LEU A 6 -7.52 -42.22 -60.83
CA LEU A 6 -7.83 -40.90 -60.31
C LEU A 6 -6.58 -40.32 -59.63
N GLN A 7 -6.18 -39.11 -59.99
CA GLN A 7 -5.22 -38.35 -59.20
C GLN A 7 -6.00 -37.43 -58.26
N THR A 8 -6.12 -37.92 -57.03
CA THR A 8 -6.89 -37.37 -55.93
C THR A 8 -6.36 -36.00 -55.51
N CYS A 9 -7.27 -35.04 -55.46
CA CYS A 9 -7.11 -33.71 -54.90
C CYS A 9 -6.63 -33.80 -53.44
N CYS A 10 -5.43 -33.33 -53.12
CA CYS A 10 -4.98 -33.13 -51.74
C CYS A 10 -4.94 -31.62 -51.45
N LEU A 11 -6.08 -31.07 -51.02
CA LEU A 11 -6.08 -29.82 -50.26
C LEU A 11 -5.47 -30.11 -48.88
N THR A 12 -4.21 -29.78 -48.70
CA THR A 12 -3.61 -29.67 -47.36
C THR A 12 -4.19 -28.45 -46.65
N VAL A 13 -5.19 -28.69 -45.79
CA VAL A 13 -5.63 -27.73 -44.77
C VAL A 13 -4.59 -27.76 -43.66
N ALA A 14 -3.70 -26.78 -43.63
CA ALA A 14 -2.80 -26.56 -42.50
C ALA A 14 -3.62 -26.04 -41.32
N VAL A 15 -3.98 -26.92 -40.39
CA VAL A 15 -4.57 -26.52 -39.11
C VAL A 15 -3.45 -25.92 -38.27
N LEU A 16 -3.39 -24.58 -38.22
CA LEU A 16 -2.62 -23.83 -37.24
C LEU A 16 -3.23 -24.10 -35.86
N VAL A 17 -2.72 -25.11 -35.17
CA VAL A 17 -2.93 -25.29 -33.74
C VAL A 17 -2.13 -24.20 -33.03
N GLY A 18 -2.73 -23.02 -32.91
CA GLY A 18 -2.19 -21.95 -32.07
C GLY A 18 -2.19 -22.46 -30.64
N THR A 19 -1.00 -22.71 -30.09
CA THR A 19 -0.81 -22.89 -28.65
C THR A 19 -1.19 -21.56 -28.00
N THR A 20 -2.42 -21.46 -27.49
CA THR A 20 -2.81 -20.39 -26.58
C THR A 20 -2.01 -20.61 -25.30
N SER A 21 -0.81 -20.03 -25.24
CA SER A 21 -0.14 -19.83 -23.95
C SER A 21 -1.13 -19.09 -23.08
N LEU A 22 -1.62 -19.74 -22.03
CA LEU A 22 -2.39 -19.06 -20.99
C LEU A 22 -1.48 -17.93 -20.49
N ALA A 23 -1.83 -16.70 -20.85
CA ALA A 23 -1.18 -15.53 -20.30
C ALA A 23 -1.42 -15.61 -18.79
N HIS A 24 -0.39 -16.01 -18.06
CA HIS A 24 -0.40 -15.92 -16.61
C HIS A 24 -0.25 -14.42 -16.33
N ALA A 25 -1.39 -13.74 -16.12
CA ALA A 25 -1.35 -12.45 -15.48
C ALA A 25 -0.52 -12.61 -14.20
N GLN A 26 0.41 -11.68 -13.96
CA GLN A 26 1.14 -11.64 -12.71
C GLN A 26 0.10 -11.55 -11.60
N ARG A 27 -0.14 -12.66 -10.90
CA ARG A 27 -1.06 -12.67 -9.78
C ARG A 27 -0.38 -11.89 -8.67
N ASP A 28 -1.04 -10.86 -8.20
CA ASP A 28 -0.67 -10.21 -6.95
C ASP A 28 -0.85 -11.26 -5.85
N PHE A 29 0.26 -11.77 -5.32
CA PHE A 29 0.26 -12.87 -4.36
C PHE A 29 -0.54 -12.55 -3.10
N TYR A 30 -0.61 -11.27 -2.72
CA TYR A 30 -1.40 -10.78 -1.60
C TYR A 30 -2.91 -10.85 -1.81
N ASP A 31 -3.38 -10.93 -3.07
CA ASP A 31 -4.81 -11.09 -3.39
C ASP A 31 -5.21 -12.55 -3.59
N ALA A 32 -4.27 -13.49 -3.49
CA ALA A 32 -4.57 -14.91 -3.48
C ALA A 32 -5.05 -15.38 -2.10
N GLU A 33 -5.74 -16.52 -2.07
CA GLU A 33 -6.00 -17.24 -0.82
C GLU A 33 -4.67 -17.59 -0.12
N PRO A 34 -4.59 -17.48 1.22
CA PRO A 34 -5.69 -17.17 2.14
C PRO A 34 -5.90 -15.68 2.46
N ILE A 35 -5.06 -14.78 1.93
CA ILE A 35 -5.00 -13.37 2.36
C ILE A 35 -6.15 -12.55 1.76
N ASN A 36 -6.40 -12.70 0.45
CA ASN A 36 -7.44 -11.96 -0.28
C ASN A 36 -7.43 -10.45 0.04
N TYR A 37 -6.24 -9.83 0.09
CA TYR A 37 -6.00 -8.53 0.73
C TYR A 37 -7.04 -7.47 0.33
N SER A 38 -7.31 -7.31 -0.96
CA SER A 38 -8.20 -6.26 -1.47
C SER A 38 -9.68 -6.47 -1.12
N THR A 39 -10.11 -7.68 -0.78
CA THR A 39 -11.54 -8.03 -0.61
C THR A 39 -11.91 -8.55 0.77
N ALA A 40 -10.96 -9.12 1.52
CA ALA A 40 -11.21 -9.62 2.86
C ALA A 40 -11.52 -8.50 3.85
N GLU A 41 -12.42 -8.78 4.80
CA GLU A 41 -12.74 -7.85 5.88
C GLU A 41 -11.50 -7.61 6.76
N VAL A 42 -11.33 -6.36 7.19
CA VAL A 42 -10.18 -5.94 8.00
C VAL A 42 -10.64 -5.53 9.39
N ASN A 43 -9.89 -5.95 10.42
CA ASN A 43 -10.23 -5.67 11.80
C ASN A 43 -9.08 -5.10 12.64
N ASP A 44 -8.05 -4.56 12.00
CA ASP A 44 -6.97 -3.80 12.65
C ASP A 44 -7.48 -2.50 13.35
N PRO A 45 -6.64 -1.85 14.18
CA PRO A 45 -7.05 -0.65 14.91
C PRO A 45 -7.52 0.53 14.04
N VAL A 46 -6.95 0.72 12.86
CA VAL A 46 -7.32 1.81 11.93
C VAL A 46 -8.66 1.50 11.29
N ALA A 47 -8.91 0.25 10.87
CA ALA A 47 -10.22 -0.17 10.36
C ALA A 47 -11.32 0.00 11.42
N ARG A 48 -11.04 -0.34 12.69
CA ARG A 48 -11.97 -0.12 13.80
C ARG A 48 -12.24 1.36 14.04
N LEU A 49 -11.20 2.20 14.05
CA LEU A 49 -11.34 3.66 14.18
C LEU A 49 -12.18 4.24 13.04
N SER A 50 -11.88 3.83 11.80
CA SER A 50 -12.63 4.26 10.60
C SER A 50 -14.12 4.02 10.76
N ARG A 51 -14.53 2.81 11.19
CA ARG A 51 -15.95 2.49 11.38
C ARG A 51 -16.63 3.36 12.43
N ARG A 52 -15.94 3.68 13.54
CA ARG A 52 -16.48 4.54 14.61
C ARG A 52 -16.64 5.98 14.16
N VAL A 53 -15.71 6.48 13.34
CA VAL A 53 -15.80 7.82 12.73
C VAL A 53 -16.93 7.87 11.69
N GLU A 54 -17.01 6.87 10.81
CA GLU A 54 -18.05 6.79 9.78
C GLU A 54 -19.46 6.66 10.36
N SER A 55 -19.62 5.96 11.48
CA SER A 55 -20.90 5.82 12.18
C SER A 55 -21.27 7.05 13.02
N GLY A 56 -20.35 8.01 13.23
CA GLY A 56 -20.53 9.14 14.12
C GLY A 56 -20.45 8.78 15.61
N GLU A 57 -19.88 7.62 15.96
CA GLU A 57 -19.61 7.26 17.36
C GLU A 57 -18.42 8.07 17.92
N MET A 58 -17.51 8.48 17.04
CA MET A 58 -16.33 9.26 17.38
C MET A 58 -16.12 10.37 16.35
N GLU A 59 -15.82 11.58 16.84
CA GLU A 59 -15.40 12.70 16.01
C GLU A 59 -13.91 12.94 16.20
N LEU A 60 -13.20 13.22 15.10
CA LEU A 60 -11.79 13.60 15.13
C LEU A 60 -11.69 15.12 15.05
N ALA A 61 -11.12 15.74 16.08
CA ALA A 61 -10.89 17.18 16.08
C ALA A 61 -9.82 17.55 15.04
N TYR A 62 -10.13 18.50 14.16
CA TYR A 62 -9.19 19.09 13.24
C TYR A 62 -8.40 20.23 13.91
N ASP A 63 -7.08 20.22 13.76
CA ASP A 63 -6.17 21.28 14.19
C ASP A 63 -5.62 22.04 12.97
N ASN A 64 -5.51 23.36 13.06
CA ASN A 64 -5.09 24.18 11.91
C ASN A 64 -3.61 23.99 11.54
N ASP A 65 -2.77 23.53 12.48
CA ASP A 65 -1.34 23.35 12.25
C ASP A 65 -1.00 21.92 11.81
N SER A 66 -1.71 20.93 12.37
CA SER A 66 -1.39 19.50 12.24
C SER A 66 -2.53 18.64 11.70
N GLY A 67 -3.65 19.24 11.30
CA GLY A 67 -4.84 18.55 10.81
C GLY A 67 -5.40 17.58 11.85
N TYR A 68 -5.68 16.34 11.46
CA TYR A 68 -6.21 15.33 12.38
C TYR A 68 -5.15 14.63 13.23
N LEU A 69 -3.86 14.99 13.10
CA LEU A 69 -2.77 14.22 13.70
C LEU A 69 -2.98 14.00 15.20
N ALA A 70 -3.20 15.06 15.98
CA ALA A 70 -3.34 14.95 17.43
C ALA A 70 -4.52 14.04 17.83
N ALA A 71 -5.70 14.26 17.23
CA ALA A 71 -6.90 13.47 17.52
C ALA A 71 -6.72 12.00 17.11
N VAL A 72 -6.04 11.73 16.00
CA VAL A 72 -5.75 10.38 15.53
C VAL A 72 -4.78 9.66 16.45
N LEU A 73 -3.71 10.33 16.91
CA LEU A 73 -2.75 9.73 17.84
C LEU A 73 -3.43 9.37 19.17
N GLU A 74 -4.30 10.25 19.69
CA GLU A 74 -5.09 9.96 20.88
C GLU A 74 -6.05 8.79 20.66
N ALA A 75 -6.80 8.79 19.56
CA ALA A 75 -7.79 7.75 19.27
C ALA A 75 -7.18 6.35 19.05
N LEU A 76 -5.92 6.29 18.62
CA LEU A 76 -5.16 5.06 18.40
C LEU A 76 -4.24 4.69 19.56
N ASP A 77 -4.24 5.44 20.66
CA ASP A 77 -3.33 5.26 21.80
C ASP A 77 -1.85 5.24 21.37
N ILE A 78 -1.47 6.23 20.57
CA ILE A 78 -0.09 6.43 20.12
C ILE A 78 0.49 7.63 20.86
N SER A 79 1.56 7.39 21.63
CA SER A 79 2.25 8.48 22.33
C SER A 79 2.89 9.45 21.32
N GLY A 80 2.63 10.75 21.49
CA GLY A 80 3.34 11.80 20.74
C GLY A 80 4.86 11.78 20.95
N SER A 81 5.35 11.19 22.05
CA SER A 81 6.78 11.04 22.31
C SER A 81 7.44 9.89 21.54
N SER A 82 6.66 9.04 20.85
CA SER A 82 7.19 8.00 19.95
C SER A 82 7.84 8.59 18.68
N GLN A 83 7.64 9.89 18.43
CA GLN A 83 8.04 10.58 17.22
C GLN A 83 9.49 10.26 16.80
N THR A 84 9.62 9.82 15.56
CA THR A 84 10.91 9.72 14.86
C THR A 84 10.85 10.52 13.56
N LEU A 85 11.90 11.29 13.29
CA LEU A 85 12.01 12.09 12.06
C LEU A 85 12.79 11.35 10.98
N VAL A 86 12.23 11.29 9.77
CA VAL A 86 12.82 10.62 8.60
C VAL A 86 12.93 11.63 7.46
N PHE A 87 14.16 11.99 7.10
CA PHE A 87 14.43 12.93 6.02
C PHE A 87 14.62 12.26 4.65
N SER A 88 14.73 10.93 4.61
CA SER A 88 14.87 10.18 3.36
C SER A 88 13.54 10.15 2.58
N LYS A 89 13.63 10.31 1.27
CA LYS A 89 12.51 10.34 0.32
C LYS A 89 12.05 8.93 -0.04
N THR A 90 11.54 8.21 0.94
CA THR A 90 11.16 6.79 0.86
C THR A 90 9.68 6.54 1.20
N SER A 91 8.84 7.55 1.08
CA SER A 91 7.38 7.48 1.30
C SER A 91 6.62 7.88 0.03
N MET A 92 5.33 7.57 -0.04
CA MET A 92 4.44 8.02 -1.13
C MET A 92 4.45 9.55 -1.25
N GLN A 93 4.59 10.27 -0.14
CA GLN A 93 4.69 11.73 -0.07
C GLN A 93 6.12 12.28 -0.28
N ARG A 94 7.00 11.56 -1.00
CA ARG A 94 8.43 11.92 -1.21
C ARG A 94 8.72 13.35 -1.65
N HIS A 95 7.76 14.03 -2.27
CA HIS A 95 7.91 15.41 -2.75
C HIS A 95 7.80 16.46 -1.62
N ARG A 96 7.20 16.11 -0.48
CA ARG A 96 7.08 16.95 0.73
C ARG A 96 8.28 16.80 1.67
N ILE A 97 9.02 15.69 1.55
CA ILE A 97 10.08 15.31 2.48
C ILE A 97 11.42 15.90 2.05
N SER A 98 12.17 16.46 3.00
CA SER A 98 13.57 16.85 2.79
C SER A 98 14.35 16.82 4.10
N SER A 99 15.66 17.08 4.04
CA SER A 99 16.47 17.33 5.25
C SER A 99 15.99 18.51 6.09
N ARG A 100 15.29 19.49 5.47
CA ARG A 100 14.71 20.65 6.16
C ARG A 100 13.27 20.42 6.62
N THR A 101 12.56 19.50 5.96
CA THR A 101 11.16 19.17 6.22
C THR A 101 11.03 17.64 6.31
N PRO A 102 11.63 17.00 7.33
CA PRO A 102 11.53 15.55 7.47
C PRO A 102 10.08 15.15 7.75
N ARG A 103 9.68 13.95 7.32
CA ARG A 103 8.42 13.38 7.81
C ARG A 103 8.60 12.92 9.25
N ALA A 104 7.53 12.97 10.02
CA ALA A 104 7.44 12.29 11.30
C ALA A 104 6.80 10.90 11.11
N ILE A 105 7.26 9.94 11.90
CA ILE A 105 6.60 8.67 12.16
C ILE A 105 6.31 8.59 13.65
N TYR A 106 5.03 8.39 13.98
CA TYR A 106 4.57 8.05 15.32
C TYR A 106 4.14 6.59 15.31
N PHE A 107 4.30 5.90 16.43
CA PHE A 107 3.98 4.49 16.48
C PHE A 107 3.62 3.99 17.88
N ASN A 108 2.84 2.92 17.90
CA ASN A 108 2.78 1.97 19.00
C ASN A 108 3.07 0.57 18.44
N ASP A 109 2.71 -0.49 19.17
CA ASP A 109 3.01 -1.86 18.77
C ASP A 109 2.20 -2.32 17.54
N ASP A 110 1.05 -1.70 17.27
CA ASP A 110 0.10 -2.15 16.23
C ASP A 110 0.01 -1.21 15.02
N VAL A 111 0.31 0.09 15.19
CA VAL A 111 0.07 1.11 14.17
C VAL A 111 1.24 2.09 14.06
N TYR A 112 1.60 2.40 12.81
CA TYR A 112 2.47 3.51 12.44
C TYR A 112 1.67 4.61 11.74
N VAL A 113 1.88 5.86 12.14
CA VAL A 113 1.29 7.07 11.53
C VAL A 113 2.39 7.94 10.94
N GLY A 114 2.38 8.11 9.63
CA GLY A 114 3.25 9.01 8.89
C GLY A 114 2.62 10.39 8.73
N TYR A 115 3.38 11.42 9.06
CA TYR A 115 2.99 12.83 8.91
C TYR A 115 4.06 13.60 8.15
N CYS A 116 3.67 14.25 7.06
CA CYS A 116 4.50 15.21 6.36
C CYS A 116 4.03 16.63 6.69
N GLN A 117 4.97 17.54 6.93
CA GLN A 117 4.63 18.97 7.04
C GLN A 117 3.98 19.45 5.74
N ASN A 118 2.82 20.08 5.85
CA ASN A 118 1.98 20.45 4.69
C ASN A 118 1.69 19.27 3.76
N GLY A 119 1.62 18.04 4.28
CA GLY A 119 1.19 16.86 3.54
C GLY A 119 -0.31 16.87 3.32
N ASP A 120 -0.74 16.28 2.20
CA ASP A 120 -2.17 16.24 1.84
C ASP A 120 -2.91 15.16 2.63
N VAL A 121 -2.16 14.18 3.16
CA VAL A 121 -2.70 13.05 3.93
C VAL A 121 -1.82 12.67 5.12
N LEU A 122 -2.43 12.07 6.15
CA LEU A 122 -1.74 11.15 7.04
C LEU A 122 -1.61 9.79 6.36
N GLU A 123 -0.48 9.11 6.54
CA GLU A 123 -0.24 7.74 6.06
C GLU A 123 -0.33 6.77 7.23
N PHE A 124 -0.94 5.61 7.06
CA PHE A 124 -1.07 4.60 8.12
C PHE A 124 -0.54 3.25 7.65
N ALA A 125 0.09 2.54 8.57
CA ALA A 125 0.37 1.11 8.42
C ALA A 125 -0.03 0.40 9.71
N ALA A 126 -1.07 -0.41 9.66
CA ALA A 126 -1.63 -1.14 10.79
C ALA A 126 -1.38 -2.65 10.65
N THR A 127 -1.27 -3.34 11.78
CA THR A 127 -1.10 -4.79 11.78
C THR A 127 -2.46 -5.46 11.91
N ASP A 128 -2.85 -6.22 10.88
CA ASP A 128 -4.01 -7.10 10.89
C ASP A 128 -3.58 -8.56 11.10
N ALA A 129 -4.33 -9.28 11.93
CA ALA A 129 -3.99 -10.65 12.32
C ALA A 129 -4.07 -11.67 11.16
N GLN A 130 -4.84 -11.37 10.11
CA GLN A 130 -5.00 -12.26 8.95
C GLN A 130 -4.27 -11.73 7.71
N GLN A 131 -4.29 -10.42 7.51
CA GLN A 131 -3.79 -9.81 6.27
C GLN A 131 -2.36 -9.26 6.37
N GLY A 132 -1.77 -9.26 7.56
CA GLY A 132 -0.44 -8.67 7.78
C GLY A 132 -0.52 -7.15 7.84
N ALA A 133 0.40 -6.45 7.16
CA ALA A 133 0.38 -4.99 7.16
C ALA A 133 -0.72 -4.45 6.23
N THR A 134 -1.62 -3.64 6.78
CA THR A 134 -2.68 -2.92 6.06
C THR A 134 -2.35 -1.42 6.01
N PHE A 135 -2.62 -0.79 4.87
CA PHE A 135 -2.23 0.60 4.63
C PHE A 135 -3.44 1.48 4.38
N TYR A 136 -3.42 2.70 4.94
CA TYR A 136 -4.49 3.67 4.79
C TYR A 136 -3.94 5.08 4.58
N THR A 137 -4.80 5.97 4.11
CA THR A 137 -4.59 7.41 4.13
C THR A 137 -5.79 8.11 4.78
N LEU A 138 -5.55 9.29 5.35
CA LEU A 138 -6.58 10.21 5.84
C LEU A 138 -6.27 11.59 5.30
N GLU A 139 -7.19 12.21 4.55
CA GLU A 139 -7.00 13.58 4.06
C GLU A 139 -6.88 14.57 5.21
N GLN A 140 -5.98 15.53 5.06
CA GLN A 140 -5.72 16.59 6.03
C GLN A 140 -6.49 17.86 5.66
N THR A 141 -7.79 17.68 5.42
CA THR A 141 -8.76 18.75 5.12
C THR A 141 -9.80 18.81 6.22
N ASP A 142 -10.22 20.03 6.58
CA ASP A 142 -11.30 20.24 7.55
C ASP A 142 -12.64 19.84 6.90
N ASP A 143 -13.01 18.58 7.06
CA ASP A 143 -14.24 17.95 6.58
C ASP A 143 -15.05 17.53 7.79
N ALA A 144 -16.37 17.74 7.73
CA ALA A 144 -17.28 17.27 8.76
C ALA A 144 -17.22 15.74 8.94
N LYS A 145 -16.76 14.97 7.94
CA LYS A 145 -16.63 13.51 8.02
C LYS A 145 -15.32 13.02 7.41
N PRO A 146 -14.19 13.09 8.15
CA PRO A 146 -12.93 12.55 7.68
C PRO A 146 -13.00 11.04 7.46
N ARG A 147 -12.38 10.55 6.40
CA ARG A 147 -12.46 9.14 5.97
C ARG A 147 -11.09 8.51 5.83
N PHE A 148 -10.91 7.36 6.47
CA PHE A 148 -9.74 6.52 6.23
C PHE A 148 -9.95 5.74 4.94
N VAL A 149 -9.06 5.93 3.98
CA VAL A 149 -9.11 5.24 2.69
C VAL A 149 -8.05 4.17 2.68
N ARG A 150 -8.45 2.91 2.50
CA ARG A 150 -7.52 1.80 2.37
C ARG A 150 -6.75 1.90 1.05
N ASP A 151 -5.43 1.79 1.11
CA ASP A 151 -4.59 1.74 -0.08
C ASP A 151 -4.92 0.49 -0.92
N GLN A 152 -4.99 0.70 -2.24
CA GLN A 152 -5.33 -0.34 -3.23
C GLN A 152 -4.11 -0.70 -4.10
N GLY A 153 -2.89 -0.63 -3.53
CA GLY A 153 -1.68 -1.18 -4.15
C GLY A 153 -0.49 -0.22 -4.26
N GLN A 154 -0.66 1.08 -3.98
CA GLN A 154 0.47 2.03 -4.06
C GLN A 154 1.51 1.72 -2.99
N CYS A 155 1.09 1.39 -1.78
CA CYS A 155 1.96 0.97 -0.69
C CYS A 155 2.51 -0.44 -0.96
N LEU A 156 1.65 -1.34 -1.45
CA LEU A 156 2.03 -2.74 -1.71
C LEU A 156 3.09 -2.91 -2.80
N THR A 157 3.24 -1.93 -3.70
CA THR A 157 4.35 -1.91 -4.69
C THR A 157 5.71 -2.07 -4.02
N CYS A 158 5.87 -1.56 -2.79
CA CYS A 158 7.07 -1.75 -1.98
C CYS A 158 6.86 -2.78 -0.87
N HIS A 159 5.69 -2.76 -0.24
CA HIS A 159 5.39 -3.51 0.98
C HIS A 159 4.90 -4.94 0.78
N SER A 160 4.71 -5.37 -0.48
CA SER A 160 4.57 -6.78 -0.84
C SER A 160 5.61 -7.12 -1.90
N SER A 161 6.77 -7.57 -1.45
CA SER A 161 7.87 -7.95 -2.33
C SER A 161 8.62 -9.15 -1.78
N SER A 162 9.63 -9.63 -2.50
CA SER A 162 10.51 -10.69 -2.01
C SER A 162 11.16 -10.38 -0.65
N ARG A 163 11.28 -9.10 -0.26
CA ARG A 163 11.76 -8.68 1.07
C ARG A 163 10.76 -8.95 2.19
N THR A 164 9.48 -9.06 1.86
CA THR A 164 8.39 -9.43 2.78
C THR A 164 7.82 -10.81 2.45
N GLN A 165 8.57 -11.63 1.68
CA GLN A 165 8.14 -12.95 1.21
C GLN A 165 6.82 -12.92 0.44
N ASP A 166 6.58 -11.84 -0.31
CA ASP A 166 5.39 -11.61 -1.13
C ASP A 166 4.07 -11.56 -0.33
N VAL A 167 4.18 -11.29 0.98
CA VAL A 167 3.07 -11.00 1.89
C VAL A 167 3.10 -9.51 2.26
N PRO A 168 1.95 -8.83 2.42
CA PRO A 168 1.91 -7.45 2.91
C PRO A 168 2.63 -7.31 4.26
N GLY A 169 3.69 -6.51 4.28
CA GLY A 169 4.57 -6.43 5.45
C GLY A 169 5.32 -5.11 5.61
N TYR A 170 5.87 -4.92 6.80
CA TYR A 170 6.69 -3.77 7.13
C TYR A 170 8.11 -3.92 6.55
N LEU A 171 8.70 -2.77 6.18
CA LEU A 171 10.06 -2.70 5.71
C LEU A 171 10.89 -1.80 6.62
N ILE A 172 11.98 -2.34 7.14
CA ILE A 172 12.99 -1.57 7.86
C ILE A 172 14.29 -1.68 7.06
N ARG A 173 14.81 -0.54 6.61
CA ARG A 173 16.03 -0.48 5.80
C ARG A 173 16.83 0.75 6.17
N SER A 174 18.14 0.60 6.15
CA SER A 174 19.06 1.74 6.14
C SER A 174 19.24 2.23 4.70
N VAL A 175 19.34 3.54 4.51
CA VAL A 175 19.64 4.15 3.21
C VAL A 175 20.70 5.25 3.41
N PHE A 176 21.63 5.36 2.46
CA PHE A 176 22.47 6.54 2.34
C PHE A 176 21.69 7.56 1.54
N ALA A 177 21.36 8.69 2.14
CA ALA A 177 20.59 9.74 1.49
C ALA A 177 21.44 10.99 1.26
N ASP A 178 21.30 11.60 0.09
CA ASP A 178 21.97 12.86 -0.25
C ASP A 178 21.43 14.04 0.59
N SER A 179 22.02 15.22 0.43
CA SER A 179 21.61 16.43 1.16
C SER A 179 20.14 16.85 0.94
N ARG A 180 19.49 16.36 -0.11
CA ARG A 180 18.08 16.60 -0.45
C ARG A 180 17.17 15.46 0.02
N GLY A 181 17.72 14.45 0.71
CA GLY A 181 17.02 13.28 1.19
C GLY A 181 16.81 12.19 0.13
N MET A 182 17.38 12.31 -1.08
CA MET A 182 17.25 11.26 -2.09
C MET A 182 18.12 10.05 -1.73
N PRO A 183 17.58 8.82 -1.67
CA PRO A 183 18.39 7.64 -1.48
C PRO A 183 19.37 7.44 -2.64
N GLU A 184 20.61 7.10 -2.32
CA GLU A 184 21.58 6.56 -3.26
C GLU A 184 21.24 5.09 -3.51
N PHE A 185 20.80 4.76 -4.73
CA PHE A 185 20.38 3.40 -5.03
C PHE A 185 21.59 2.47 -5.19
N GLY A 186 21.54 1.30 -4.55
CA GLY A 186 22.57 0.26 -4.67
C GLY A 186 23.72 0.36 -3.66
N SER A 187 23.71 1.37 -2.78
CA SER A 187 24.70 1.51 -1.70
C SER A 187 24.29 0.84 -0.37
N GLY A 188 23.23 0.00 -0.37
CA GLY A 188 22.76 -0.74 0.81
C GLY A 188 21.66 -1.76 0.54
#